data_AF-A0A924WI60-F1
#
_entry.id   AF-A0A924WI60-F1
#
_cell.length_a   1.000
_cell.length_b   1.000
_cell.length_c   1.000
_cell.angle_alpha   90.00
_cell.angle_beta   90.00
_cell.angle_gamma   90.00
#
_symmetry.space_group_name_H-M   'P 1'
#
loop_
_entity.id
_entity.type
_entity.pdbx_description
1 polymer ?
#
loop_
_entity_poly.entity_id
_entity_poly.type
_entity_poly.pdbx_seq_one_letter_code
_entity_poly.pdbx_strand_id
1 'polypeptide(L)' 'HDGVVTLAEARVPGARDLILLPVTHSAMPLSRRVAAEVAGFLRDGRFSETARRP' A
#
# COMPACT_ATOMS: atom_id res chain seq x y z
N HIS A 1 10.47 -2.82 4.30
CA HIS A 1 9.71 -3.63 5.28
C HIS A 1 8.91 -2.70 6.18
N ASP A 2 7.83 -3.17 6.76
CA ASP A 2 6.96 -2.41 7.67
C ASP A 2 7.17 -2.76 9.16
N GLY A 3 8.23 -3.52 9.46
CA GLY A 3 8.57 -4.01 10.80
C GLY A 3 8.09 -5.44 11.09
N VAL A 4 7.22 -6.01 10.24
CA VAL A 4 6.76 -7.41 10.35
C VAL A 4 6.95 -8.15 9.02
N VAL A 5 6.65 -7.49 7.90
CA VAL A 5 6.66 -8.06 6.56
C VAL A 5 7.70 -7.34 5.68
N THR A 6 8.44 -8.12 4.90
CA THR A 6 9.40 -7.58 3.92
C THR A 6 8.70 -7.06 2.67
N LEU A 7 9.40 -6.25 1.87
CA LEU A 7 8.85 -5.80 0.59
C LEU A 7 8.65 -6.95 -0.40
N ALA A 8 9.45 -8.01 -0.31
CA ALA A 8 9.34 -9.17 -1.18
C ALA A 8 8.10 -9.99 -0.85
N GLU A 9 7.84 -10.25 0.44
CA GLU A 9 6.64 -10.98 0.90
C GLU A 9 5.34 -10.23 0.64
N ALA A 10 5.37 -8.89 0.72
CA ALA A 10 4.20 -8.06 0.44
C ALA A 10 3.79 -8.05 -1.05
N ARG A 11 4.62 -8.58 -1.96
CA ARG A 11 4.27 -8.70 -3.39
C ARG A 11 3.33 -9.89 -3.57
N VAL A 12 2.11 -9.60 -4.02
CA VAL A 12 1.14 -10.62 -4.40
C VAL A 12 1.22 -10.85 -5.93
N PRO A 13 1.54 -12.07 -6.40
CA PRO A 13 1.54 -12.37 -7.83
C PRO A 13 0.18 -12.08 -8.46
N GLY A 14 0.18 -11.36 -9.59
CA GLY A 14 -1.05 -10.97 -10.29
C GLY A 14 -1.81 -9.79 -9.67
N ALA A 15 -1.29 -9.16 -8.60
CA ALA A 15 -1.86 -7.92 -8.09
C ALA A 15 -1.83 -6.82 -9.16
N ARG A 16 -2.93 -6.07 -9.25
CA ARG A 16 -3.13 -5.05 -10.28
C ARG A 16 -2.24 -3.83 -10.11
N ASP A 17 -1.95 -3.44 -8.87
CA ASP A 17 -1.07 -2.31 -8.57
C ASP A 17 -0.38 -2.53 -7.20
N LEU A 18 0.76 -1.87 -6.99
CA LEU A 18 1.53 -1.93 -5.75
C LEU A 18 2.19 -0.58 -5.48
N ILE A 19 2.06 -0.10 -4.25
CA ILE A 19 2.69 1.14 -3.76
C ILE A 19 3.46 0.91 -2.46
N LEU A 20 4.35 1.84 -2.17
CA LEU A 20 5.14 1.91 -0.96
C LEU A 20 4.74 3.14 -0.14
N LEU A 21 4.38 2.91 1.11
CA LEU A 21 4.07 3.94 2.07
C LEU A 21 4.99 3.80 3.29
N PRO A 22 5.55 4.90 3.83
CA PRO A 22 6.40 4.85 5.01
C PRO A 22 5.55 4.70 6.28
N VAL A 23 4.99 3.51 6.49
CA VAL A 23 4.16 3.18 7.66
C VAL A 23 4.64 1.86 8.26
N THR A 24 4.50 1.73 9.59
CA THR A 24 4.71 0.44 10.26
C THR A 24 3.48 -0.44 10.10
N HIS A 25 3.67 -1.75 10.26
CA HIS A 25 2.60 -2.74 10.13
C HIS A 25 1.42 -2.44 11.07
N SER A 26 1.73 -2.15 12.35
CA SER A 26 0.72 -1.86 13.38
C SER A 26 0.00 -0.52 13.17
N ALA A 27 0.65 0.46 12.54
CA ALA A 27 0.04 1.76 12.24
C ALA A 27 -0.79 1.74 10.94
N MET A 28 -0.57 0.76 10.06
CA MET A 28 -1.20 0.69 8.74
C MET A 28 -2.74 0.74 8.79
N PRO A 29 -3.44 0.00 9.67
CA PRO A 29 -4.90 0.02 9.73
C PRO A 29 -5.51 1.36 10.18
N LEU A 30 -4.74 2.17 10.92
CA LEU A 30 -5.19 3.46 11.46
C LEU A 30 -4.69 4.66 10.63
N SER A 31 -3.87 4.41 9.61
CA SER A 31 -3.27 5.46 8.80
C SER A 31 -4.28 6.06 7.83
N ARG A 32 -4.58 7.35 7.99
CA ARG A 32 -5.42 8.11 7.04
C ARG A 32 -4.88 8.03 5.61
N ARG A 33 -3.55 8.04 5.43
CA ARG A 33 -2.92 7.95 4.10
C ARG A 33 -3.18 6.59 3.47
N VAL A 34 -3.04 5.51 4.23
CA VAL A 34 -3.34 4.15 3.73
C VAL A 34 -4.83 4.05 3.37
N ALA A 35 -5.72 4.52 4.23
CA ALA A 35 -7.16 4.48 3.97
C ALA A 35 -7.56 5.24 2.69
N ALA A 36 -6.96 6.41 2.44
CA ALA A 36 -7.20 7.18 1.23
C ALA A 36 -6.73 6.45 -0.03
N GLU A 37 -5.55 5.84 -0.01
CA GLU A 37 -5.02 5.05 -1.13
C GLU A 37 -5.87 3.80 -1.40
N VAL A 38 -6.30 3.09 -0.36
CA VAL A 38 -7.20 1.94 -0.49
C VAL A 38 -8.54 2.37 -1.10
N ALA A 39 -9.14 3.46 -0.62
CA ALA A 39 -10.39 3.97 -1.17
C ALA A 39 -10.24 4.44 -2.63
N GLY A 40 -9.10 5.00 -3.02
CA GLY A 40 -8.77 5.30 -4.42
C GLY A 40 -8.67 4.03 -5.26
N PHE A 41 -7.90 3.05 -4.82
CA PHE A 41 -7.73 1.78 -5.52
C PHE A 41 -9.05 1.04 -5.72
N LEU A 42 -9.92 1.01 -4.71
CA LEU A 42 -11.23 0.35 -4.83
C LEU A 42 -12.15 1.04 -5.85
N ARG A 43 -12.00 2.35 -6.07
CA ARG A 43 -12.79 3.10 -7.06
C ARG A 43 -12.22 2.97 -8.47
N ASP A 44 -10.90 3.10 -8.62
CA ASP A 44 -10.26 3.30 -9.93
C ASP A 44 -9.38 2.11 -10.37
N GLY A 45 -9.24 1.10 -9.50
CA GLY A 45 -8.39 -0.06 -9.71
C GLY A 45 -6.89 0.24 -9.71
N ARG A 46 -6.46 1.41 -9.25
CA ARG A 46 -5.06 1.84 -9.15
C ARG A 46 -4.85 2.81 -7.99
N PHE A 47 -3.64 2.84 -7.45
CA PHE A 47 -3.28 3.80 -6.41
C PHE A 47 -2.98 5.19 -7.00
N SER A 48 -2.91 6.21 -6.15
CA SER A 48 -2.66 7.58 -6.60
C SER A 48 -1.26 7.75 -7.19
N GLU A 49 -1.10 8.74 -8.08
CA GLU A 49 0.22 9.04 -8.68
C GLU A 49 1.24 9.56 -7.67
N THR A 50 0.77 10.08 -6.55
CA THR A 50 1.64 10.58 -5.46
C THR A 50 2.19 9.46 -4.58
N ALA A 51 1.66 8.24 -4.71
CA ALA A 51 2.15 7.08 -4.00
C ALA A 51 3.42 6.55 -4.67
N ARG A 52 4.45 6.24 -3.86
CA ARG A 52 5.73 5.75 -4.37
C ARG A 52 5.56 4.34 -4.95
N ARG A 53 6.15 4.07 -6.10
CA ARG A 53 6.18 2.74 -6.72
C ARG A 53 7.44 1.95 -6.30
N PRO A 54 7.37 0.60 -6.27
CA PRO A 54 8.48 -0.28 -5.89
C PRO A 54 9.70 -0.15 -6.80
#